data_AF-A0A8H9TAA7-F1
#
_entry.id   AF-A0A8H9TAA7-F1
#
_cell.length_a   1.000
_cell.length_b   1.000
_cell.length_c   1.000
_cell.angle_alpha   90.00
_cell.angle_beta   90.00
_cell.angle_gamma   90.00
#
_symmetry.space_group_name_H-M   'P 1'
#
loop_
_entity.id
_entity.type
_entity.pdbx_description
1 polymer ?
#
loop_
_entity_poly.entity_id
_entity_poly.type
_entity_poly.pdbx_seq_one_letter_code
_entity_poly.pdbx_strand_id
1 'polypeptide(L)'
;MGLTLPHEHLFNDLSSVVDAPCYPFSQRLVDKKVTAEIQWALKHDPYCCADNMDRKPIEDVIFEINNFISLGGRTIVDATGSESIGRDAQALREVALKTGLNIVASSGPYLEKFESQR
;
A
#
# COMPACT_ATOMS: atom_id res chain seq x y z
N MET A 1 -3.99 -20.18 11.28
CA MET A 1 -3.82 -18.73 11.06
C MET A 1 -2.60 -18.24 11.82
N GLY A 2 -2.52 -18.36 13.15
CA GLY A 2 -1.32 -17.92 13.89
C GLY A 2 -1.27 -16.41 14.07
N LEU A 3 -0.09 -15.81 14.30
CA LEU A 3 0.03 -14.35 14.40
C LEU A 3 -0.42 -13.70 13.09
N THR A 4 -1.42 -12.82 13.20
CA THR A 4 -2.18 -12.31 12.06
C THR A 4 -2.28 -10.79 12.10
N LEU A 5 -2.02 -10.14 10.97
CA LEU A 5 -2.41 -8.76 10.72
C LEU A 5 -3.74 -8.75 9.93
N PRO A 6 -4.87 -8.36 10.55
CA PRO A 6 -6.19 -8.54 9.96
C PRO A 6 -6.59 -7.44 8.96
N HIS A 7 -5.79 -6.37 8.83
CA HIS A 7 -6.03 -5.28 7.90
C HIS A 7 -4.69 -4.67 7.48
N GLU A 8 -4.23 -5.01 6.28
CA GLU A 8 -3.06 -4.41 5.65
C GLU A 8 -3.34 -4.14 4.16
N HIS A 9 -2.46 -3.40 3.50
CA HIS A 9 -2.48 -3.21 2.06
C HIS A 9 -1.09 -3.57 1.51
N LEU A 10 -0.94 -4.77 0.94
CA LEU A 10 0.31 -5.23 0.34
C LEU A 10 0.50 -4.61 -1.03
N PHE A 11 -0.60 -4.56 -1.79
CA PHE A 11 -0.67 -3.88 -3.06
C PHE A 11 -1.90 -3.00 -3.07
N ASN A 12 -1.67 -1.70 -3.23
CA ASN A 12 -2.68 -0.72 -3.55
C ASN A 12 -2.09 0.30 -4.52
N ASP A 13 -2.96 1.02 -5.21
CA ASP A 13 -2.61 2.12 -6.09
C ASP A 13 -3.59 3.26 -5.84
N LEU A 14 -3.05 4.39 -5.38
CA LEU A 14 -3.80 5.60 -5.07
C LEU A 14 -3.30 6.78 -5.93
N SER A 15 -2.57 6.51 -7.01
CA SER A 15 -2.02 7.51 -7.93
C SER A 15 -3.09 8.40 -8.58
N SER A 16 -4.33 7.91 -8.68
CA SER A 16 -5.48 8.65 -9.22
C SER A 16 -6.03 9.73 -8.27
N VAL A 17 -5.61 9.73 -7.01
CA VAL A 17 -6.12 10.62 -5.95
C VAL A 17 -5.00 11.39 -5.24
N VAL A 18 -3.88 11.61 -5.93
CA VAL A 18 -2.82 12.53 -5.46
C VAL A 18 -3.42 13.93 -5.28
N ASP A 19 -3.27 14.48 -4.08
CA ASP A 19 -3.81 15.79 -3.74
C ASP A 19 -2.84 16.92 -4.13
N ALA A 20 -3.38 18.13 -4.33
CA ALA A 20 -2.53 19.31 -4.43
C ALA A 20 -1.87 19.60 -3.07
N PRO A 21 -0.60 20.06 -3.04
CA PRO A 21 0.09 20.46 -1.81
C PRO A 21 -0.75 21.41 -0.95
N CYS A 22 -0.98 21.06 0.32
CA CYS A 22 -1.76 21.88 1.25
C CYS A 22 -0.91 22.98 1.91
N TYR A 23 0.37 22.70 2.14
CA TYR A 23 1.28 23.60 2.85
C TYR A 23 2.38 24.17 1.93
N PRO A 24 2.94 25.36 2.24
CA PRO A 24 4.05 25.92 1.46
C PRO A 24 5.28 24.98 1.36
N PHE A 25 5.56 24.20 2.41
CA PHE A 25 6.67 23.24 2.38
C PHE A 25 6.38 22.00 1.51
N SER A 26 5.10 21.71 1.24
CA SER A 26 4.67 20.50 0.52
C SER A 26 4.89 20.60 -0.98
N GLN A 27 5.02 21.82 -1.52
CA GLN A 27 5.23 22.04 -2.96
C GLN A 27 6.44 21.28 -3.51
N ARG A 28 7.47 21.08 -2.68
CA ARG A 28 8.70 20.35 -3.04
C ARG A 28 8.58 18.83 -2.93
N LEU A 29 7.44 18.29 -2.49
CA LEU A 29 7.23 16.85 -2.26
C LEU A 29 6.62 16.15 -3.48
N VAL A 30 5.89 16.88 -4.34
CA VAL A 30 5.02 16.35 -5.39
C VAL A 30 5.70 15.27 -6.23
N ASP A 31 6.86 15.59 -6.79
CA ASP A 31 7.62 14.69 -7.67
C ASP A 31 8.84 14.04 -6.99
N LYS A 32 8.97 14.22 -5.67
CA LYS A 32 10.10 13.64 -4.94
C LYS A 32 9.86 12.16 -4.63
N LYS A 33 10.92 11.36 -4.73
CA LYS A 33 10.96 10.01 -4.17
C LYS A 33 10.91 10.06 -2.65
N VAL A 34 10.18 9.13 -2.04
CA VAL A 34 10.11 8.97 -0.59
C VAL A 34 11.49 8.61 -0.06
N THR A 35 11.98 9.42 0.89
CA THR A 35 13.23 9.18 1.60
C THR A 35 13.07 9.56 3.08
N ALA A 36 13.99 9.09 3.92
CA ALA A 36 14.02 9.46 5.33
C ALA A 36 14.13 10.99 5.55
N GLU A 37 14.76 11.73 4.63
CA GLU A 37 14.91 13.20 4.70
C GLU A 37 13.56 13.93 4.70
N ILE A 38 12.61 13.46 3.88
CA ILE A 38 11.31 14.11 3.69
C ILE A 38 10.20 13.49 4.55
N GLN A 39 10.53 12.46 5.32
CA GLN A 39 9.58 11.70 6.13
C GLN A 39 8.79 12.59 7.10
N TRP A 40 9.42 13.60 7.68
CA TRP A 40 8.75 14.55 8.56
C TRP A 40 7.64 15.32 7.84
N ALA A 41 7.83 15.67 6.57
CA ALA A 41 6.88 16.45 5.79
C ALA A 41 5.72 15.57 5.32
N LEU A 42 5.99 14.32 4.93
CA LEU A 42 4.98 13.33 4.55
C LEU A 42 4.04 12.96 5.71
N LYS A 43 4.46 13.10 6.97
CA LYS A 43 3.54 12.97 8.12
C LYS A 43 2.43 14.02 8.15
N HIS A 44 2.67 15.18 7.53
CA HIS A 44 1.73 16.30 7.52
C HIS A 44 0.92 16.38 6.24
N ASP A 45 1.49 15.94 5.11
CA ASP A 45 0.85 16.02 3.79
C ASP A 45 1.21 14.80 2.90
N PRO A 46 0.76 13.58 3.26
CA PRO A 46 1.22 12.36 2.59
C PRO A 46 0.68 12.19 1.17
N TYR A 47 -0.52 12.73 0.90
CA TYR A 47 -1.24 12.53 -0.37
C TYR A 47 -0.74 13.44 -1.48
N CYS A 48 0.05 14.46 -1.15
CA CYS A 48 0.61 15.37 -2.16
C CYS A 48 1.83 14.80 -2.89
N CYS A 49 2.42 13.71 -2.41
CA CYS A 49 3.61 13.10 -3.00
C CYS A 49 3.23 11.91 -3.90
N ALA A 50 3.44 12.05 -5.20
CA ALA A 50 3.07 11.02 -6.18
C ALA A 50 3.75 9.69 -5.88
N ASP A 51 5.03 9.70 -5.51
CA ASP A 51 5.76 8.49 -5.14
C ASP A 51 5.18 7.82 -3.89
N ASN A 52 4.69 8.57 -2.91
CA ASN A 52 4.10 8.00 -1.69
C ASN A 52 2.75 7.30 -1.96
N MET A 53 2.02 7.74 -2.99
CA MET A 53 0.70 7.23 -3.37
C MET A 53 0.75 6.13 -4.43
N ASP A 54 1.92 5.91 -5.03
CA ASP A 54 2.13 4.93 -6.09
C ASP A 54 2.27 3.50 -5.56
N ARG A 55 1.91 2.54 -6.42
CA ARG A 55 2.09 1.12 -6.17
C ARG A 55 3.57 0.80 -5.98
N LYS A 56 3.89 -0.05 -5.00
CA LYS A 56 5.27 -0.47 -4.72
C LYS A 56 5.69 -1.74 -5.48
N PRO A 57 6.98 -1.85 -5.85
CA PRO A 57 7.54 -3.09 -6.41
C PRO A 57 7.33 -4.29 -5.49
N ILE A 58 7.07 -5.46 -6.08
CA ILE A 58 6.84 -6.70 -5.32
C ILE A 58 8.00 -7.09 -4.41
N GLU A 59 9.24 -6.81 -4.82
CA GLU A 59 10.43 -7.15 -4.03
C GLU A 59 10.51 -6.34 -2.73
N ASP A 60 10.06 -5.08 -2.74
CA ASP A 60 9.96 -4.25 -1.53
C ASP A 60 8.86 -4.78 -0.58
N VAL A 61 7.74 -5.24 -1.15
CA VAL A 61 6.65 -5.86 -0.36
C VAL A 61 7.11 -7.17 0.29
N ILE A 62 7.85 -8.01 -0.44
CA ILE A 62 8.42 -9.25 0.10
C ILE A 62 9.43 -8.95 1.22
N PHE A 63 10.27 -7.93 1.04
CA PHE A 63 11.22 -7.50 2.06
C PHE A 63 10.51 -7.15 3.38
N GLU A 64 9.44 -6.33 3.33
CA GLU A 64 8.68 -5.96 4.53
C GLU A 64 7.92 -7.15 5.15
N ILE A 65 7.38 -8.04 4.33
CA ILE A 65 6.71 -9.25 4.83
C ILE A 65 7.69 -10.16 5.57
N ASN A 66 8.93 -10.27 5.09
CA ASN A 66 9.96 -11.05 5.79
C ASN A 66 10.28 -10.48 7.17
N ASN A 67 10.17 -9.15 7.37
CA ASN A 67 10.28 -8.56 8.70
C ASN A 67 9.17 -9.09 9.64
N PHE A 68 7.92 -9.13 9.17
CA PHE A 68 6.80 -9.71 9.94
C PHE A 68 6.98 -11.21 10.22
N ILE A 69 7.41 -11.99 9.22
CA ILE A 69 7.69 -13.43 9.37
C ILE A 69 8.79 -13.67 10.41
N SER A 70 9.85 -12.83 10.43
CA SER A 70 10.95 -12.94 11.39
C SER A 70 10.50 -12.80 12.85
N LEU A 71 9.38 -12.12 13.08
CA LEU A 71 8.74 -11.93 14.39
C LEU A 71 7.70 -13.01 14.71
N GLY A 72 7.60 -14.06 13.88
CA GLY A 72 6.64 -15.16 14.03
C GLY A 72 5.31 -14.94 13.32
N GLY A 73 5.22 -13.94 12.44
CA GLY A 73 4.06 -13.67 11.59
C GLY A 73 3.66 -14.85 10.72
N ARG A 74 2.35 -15.09 10.57
CA ARG A 74 1.82 -16.26 9.85
C ARG A 74 0.70 -15.94 8.87
N THR A 75 -0.05 -14.86 9.07
CA THR A 75 -1.14 -14.49 8.16
C THR A 75 -1.22 -12.97 8.00
N ILE A 76 -1.46 -12.51 6.78
CA ILE A 76 -1.87 -11.13 6.52
C ILE A 76 -3.17 -11.15 5.70
N VAL A 77 -4.09 -10.29 6.06
CA VAL A 77 -5.29 -9.99 5.25
C VAL A 77 -5.01 -8.71 4.46
N ASP A 78 -4.96 -8.83 3.14
CA ASP A 78 -4.91 -7.68 2.25
C ASP A 78 -6.33 -7.15 2.08
N ALA A 79 -6.56 -5.93 2.57
CA ALA A 79 -7.84 -5.23 2.58
C ALA A 79 -8.09 -4.43 1.30
N THR A 80 -7.28 -4.60 0.25
CA THR A 80 -7.51 -3.97 -1.05
C THR A 80 -8.60 -4.75 -1.79
N GLY A 81 -9.86 -4.35 -1.58
CA GLY A 81 -11.05 -5.10 -2.00
C GLY A 81 -11.47 -4.97 -3.46
N SER A 82 -10.99 -3.95 -4.17
CA SER A 82 -11.40 -3.65 -5.55
C SER A 82 -10.24 -3.14 -6.41
N GLU A 83 -10.42 -3.23 -7.73
CA GLU A 83 -9.46 -2.71 -8.71
C GLU A 83 -9.32 -1.19 -8.64
N SER A 84 -10.33 -0.48 -8.14
CA SER A 84 -10.33 1.00 -8.03
C SER A 84 -9.25 1.54 -7.09
N ILE A 85 -8.76 0.71 -6.18
CA ILE A 85 -7.63 0.99 -5.28
C ILE A 85 -6.46 0.03 -5.49
N GLY A 86 -6.40 -0.66 -6.63
CA GLY A 86 -5.23 -1.43 -7.07
C GLY A 86 -5.15 -2.88 -6.58
N ARG A 87 -6.27 -3.57 -6.33
CA ARG A 87 -6.25 -5.00 -5.96
C ARG A 87 -5.50 -5.84 -7.02
N ASP A 88 -4.48 -6.59 -6.60
CA ASP A 88 -3.71 -7.49 -7.46
C ASP A 88 -3.61 -8.91 -6.87
N ALA A 89 -4.58 -9.76 -7.22
CA ALA A 89 -4.64 -11.12 -6.70
C ALA A 89 -3.48 -12.02 -7.19
N GLN A 90 -2.88 -11.72 -8.34
CA GLN A 90 -1.76 -12.50 -8.87
C GLN A 90 -0.49 -12.20 -8.08
N ALA A 91 -0.22 -10.91 -7.81
CA ALA A 91 0.90 -10.50 -6.97
C ALA A 91 0.75 -11.05 -5.53
N LEU A 92 -0.45 -11.01 -4.94
CA LEU A 92 -0.70 -11.63 -3.62
C LEU A 92 -0.39 -13.12 -3.61
N ARG A 93 -0.79 -13.86 -4.65
CA ARG A 93 -0.46 -15.29 -4.80
C ARG A 93 1.04 -15.51 -4.94
N GLU A 94 1.72 -14.69 -5.73
CA GLU A 94 3.17 -14.79 -5.91
C GLU A 94 3.91 -14.60 -4.57
N VAL A 95 3.54 -13.58 -3.79
CA VAL A 95 4.12 -13.33 -2.48
C VAL A 95 3.86 -14.51 -1.53
N ALA A 96 2.64 -15.05 -1.50
CA ALA A 96 2.32 -16.20 -0.65
C ALA A 96 3.19 -17.43 -1.01
N LEU A 97 3.41 -17.68 -2.31
CA LEU A 97 4.25 -18.79 -2.78
C LEU A 97 5.74 -18.57 -2.45
N LYS A 98 6.25 -17.35 -2.62
CA LYS A 98 7.66 -17.01 -2.35
C LYS A 98 8.00 -17.03 -0.86
N THR A 99 7.07 -16.62 0.00
CA THR A 99 7.34 -16.41 1.45
C THR A 99 6.79 -17.52 2.35
N GLY A 100 5.83 -18.32 1.87
CA GLY A 100 5.10 -19.29 2.70
C GLY A 100 4.11 -18.65 3.70
N LEU A 101 3.88 -17.34 3.61
CA LEU A 101 2.88 -16.63 4.41
C LEU A 101 1.48 -16.98 3.93
N ASN A 102 0.52 -17.10 4.85
CA ASN A 102 -0.88 -17.16 4.47
C ASN A 102 -1.37 -15.75 4.11
N ILE A 103 -1.86 -15.55 2.89
CA ILE A 103 -2.41 -14.26 2.46
C ILE A 103 -3.89 -14.44 2.14
N VAL A 104 -4.73 -13.60 2.74
CA VAL A 104 -6.17 -13.54 2.48
C VAL A 104 -6.44 -12.31 1.64
N ALA A 105 -6.93 -12.49 0.41
CA ALA A 105 -7.36 -11.39 -0.45
C ALA A 105 -8.81 -10.99 -0.15
N SER A 106 -9.08 -9.69 -0.11
CA SER A 106 -10.43 -9.15 0.12
C SER A 106 -11.21 -8.90 -1.17
N SER A 107 -12.52 -8.72 -1.02
CA SER A 107 -13.42 -8.29 -2.09
C SER A 107 -14.48 -7.36 -1.55
N GLY A 108 -14.76 -6.28 -2.29
CA GLY A 108 -15.81 -5.33 -1.95
C GLY A 108 -15.52 -3.96 -2.57
N PRO A 109 -16.55 -3.14 -2.85
CA PRO A 109 -16.34 -1.78 -3.31
C PRO A 109 -15.65 -0.95 -2.22
N TYR A 110 -14.86 0.03 -2.65
CA TYR A 110 -14.29 1.05 -1.77
C TYR A 110 -15.22 2.27 -1.68
N LEU A 111 -14.67 3.44 -1.35
CA LEU A 111 -15.43 4.68 -1.27
C LEU A 111 -15.97 5.09 -2.65
N GLU A 112 -17.14 5.74 -2.68
CA GLU A 112 -17.76 6.26 -3.90
C GLU A 112 -16.79 7.07 -4.77
N LYS A 113 -15.91 7.88 -4.14
CA LYS A 113 -14.86 8.65 -4.84
C LYS A 113 -14.02 7.82 -5.80
N PHE A 114 -13.78 6.55 -5.49
CA PHE A 114 -12.98 5.63 -6.32
C PHE A 114 -13.84 4.77 -7.25
N GLU A 115 -15.09 4.52 -6.87
CA GLU A 115 -15.98 3.59 -7.57
C GLU A 115 -16.93 4.28 -8.56
N SER A 116 -17.09 5.61 -8.49
CA SER A 116 -18.14 6.37 -9.22
C SER A 116 -18.07 6.32 -10.74
N GLN A 117 -17.00 5.76 -11.32
CA GLN A 117 -16.85 5.58 -12.77
C GLN A 117 -17.20 4.15 -13.24
N ARG A 118 -17.71 3.29 -12.36
CA ARG A 118 -18.22 1.95 -12.70
C ARG A 118 -19.69 1.94 -13.09
#